data_AF-A0A2T4V5P4-F1
#
_entry.id   AF-A0A2T4V5P4-F1
#
_cell.length_a   1.000
_cell.length_b   1.000
_cell.length_c   1.000
_cell.angle_alpha   90.00
_cell.angle_beta   90.00
_cell.angle_gamma   90.00
#
_symmetry.space_group_name_H-M   'P 1'
#
loop_
_entity.id
_entity.type
_entity.pdbx_description
1 polymer ?
#
loop_
_entity_poly.entity_id
_entity_poly.type
_entity_poly.pdbx_seq_one_letter_code
_entity_poly.pdbx_strand_id
1 'polypeptide(L)'
;MSQTAPALSPSADSSASAVRFEGLWLFSPRVDVSLLLVPALLTLFSVWLAGTTGEGVDGYSRALGRWASQYVLFNGTHVILTFLLVGARRELLHTTPSQARLLVGGSAAVFALCLALLWYAGERAPGLNLMLSAVIHLLAAHHTLSQVKGIWALHGLKARVAGVPSLSEAERRLQRVFVPLALVLMMVRTLAVPVTSRAGDFPLVNVGQAEGGALPHGTTWVLLAVWAVFAGLLVAALRGPSGTSGPRRLYVLGHTAVVAVYLAWPAWGVVLSAGIHGLEYFFLTGRMLEPTAREAESRLRGGAVWAAMLGVMLPLILVGLAQSPFVPLVDTATGGAASTFLLRQEPLWTLGVTVTNAIVLAHYFADAFLYRFRIPKVREVTLGRLGLA
;
A
#
# COMPACT_ATOMS: atom_id res chain seq x y z
N MET A 1 -36.78 -12.25 -59.36
CA MET A 1 -36.71 -10.88 -58.82
C MET A 1 -36.26 -10.98 -57.37
N SER A 2 -34.99 -10.71 -57.09
CA SER A 2 -34.36 -10.88 -55.77
C SER A 2 -34.33 -9.54 -55.06
N GLN A 3 -35.01 -9.42 -53.92
CA GLN A 3 -34.94 -8.24 -53.06
C GLN A 3 -33.62 -8.25 -52.29
N THR A 4 -32.75 -7.29 -52.60
CA THR A 4 -31.55 -6.96 -51.81
C THR A 4 -31.97 -6.39 -50.46
N ALA A 5 -31.57 -7.05 -49.38
CA ALA A 5 -31.71 -6.53 -48.02
C ALA A 5 -30.97 -5.18 -47.87
N PRO A 6 -31.53 -4.20 -47.16
CA PRO A 6 -30.89 -2.91 -46.99
C PRO A 6 -29.62 -3.07 -46.14
N ALA A 7 -28.50 -2.57 -46.67
CA ALA A 7 -27.26 -2.42 -45.94
C ALA A 7 -27.50 -1.55 -44.70
N LEU A 8 -27.28 -2.13 -43.52
CA LEU A 8 -27.22 -1.38 -42.27
C LEU A 8 -26.02 -0.43 -42.37
N SER A 9 -26.32 0.85 -42.58
CA SER A 9 -25.36 1.94 -42.40
C SER A 9 -24.71 1.80 -41.03
N PRO A 10 -23.37 1.86 -40.90
CA PRO A 10 -22.76 2.01 -39.59
C PRO A 10 -23.18 3.40 -39.07
N SER A 11 -24.04 3.42 -38.07
CA SER A 11 -24.30 4.61 -37.27
C SER A 11 -22.95 5.06 -36.71
N ALA A 12 -22.51 6.24 -37.16
CA ALA A 12 -21.45 6.98 -36.53
C ALA A 12 -21.91 7.40 -35.13
N ASP A 13 -21.85 6.47 -34.18
CA ASP A 13 -21.85 6.81 -32.77
C ASP A 13 -20.52 7.47 -32.47
N SER A 14 -20.53 8.79 -32.66
CA SER A 14 -19.55 9.71 -32.11
C SER A 14 -19.27 9.32 -30.66
N SER A 15 -18.01 8.91 -30.44
CA SER A 15 -17.29 8.81 -29.18
C SER A 15 -18.07 9.30 -27.96
N ALA A 16 -18.90 8.42 -27.38
CA ALA A 16 -19.46 8.64 -26.05
C ALA A 16 -18.26 8.84 -25.12
N SER A 17 -18.14 10.05 -24.54
CA SER A 17 -16.91 10.51 -23.89
C SER A 17 -16.45 9.54 -22.81
N ALA A 18 -15.53 8.66 -23.17
CA ALA A 18 -14.95 7.67 -22.31
C ALA A 18 -13.92 8.38 -21.42
N VAL A 19 -14.16 8.37 -20.11
CA VAL A 19 -13.15 8.56 -19.05
C VAL A 19 -12.23 9.78 -19.24
N ARG A 20 -12.62 10.95 -18.72
CA ARG A 20 -11.84 12.21 -18.75
C ARG A 20 -10.53 12.22 -17.93
N PHE A 21 -10.09 11.09 -17.39
CA PHE A 21 -8.92 11.00 -16.49
C PHE A 21 -7.64 10.50 -17.18
N GLU A 22 -7.41 10.90 -18.43
CA GLU A 22 -6.18 10.52 -19.16
C GLU A 22 -4.88 10.93 -18.42
N GLY A 23 -4.92 11.97 -17.58
CA GLY A 23 -3.75 12.51 -16.85
C GLY A 23 -3.49 11.95 -15.44
N LEU A 24 -4.51 11.42 -14.74
CA LEU A 24 -4.41 10.93 -13.34
C LEU A 24 -4.61 9.41 -13.25
N TRP A 25 -4.15 8.71 -14.28
CA TRP A 25 -4.13 7.26 -14.28
C TRP A 25 -2.92 6.77 -13.46
N LEU A 26 -3.07 5.66 -12.72
CA LEU A 26 -1.98 4.89 -12.08
C LEU A 26 -0.85 4.46 -13.04
N PHE A 27 -0.98 4.81 -14.31
CA PHE A 27 -0.04 4.47 -15.38
C PHE A 27 0.27 5.71 -16.25
N SER A 28 0.14 6.91 -15.68
CA SER A 28 0.56 8.15 -16.33
C SER A 28 1.99 8.42 -15.89
N PRO A 29 2.92 8.80 -16.80
CA PRO A 29 4.31 9.02 -16.42
C PRO A 29 4.49 9.99 -15.25
N ARG A 30 3.61 10.99 -15.14
CA ARG A 30 3.64 11.98 -14.05
C ARG A 30 3.23 11.37 -12.72
N VAL A 31 2.12 10.62 -12.69
CA VAL A 31 1.65 9.96 -11.47
C VAL A 31 2.65 8.89 -11.04
N ASP A 32 3.11 8.04 -11.96
CA ASP A 32 4.06 6.96 -11.68
C ASP A 32 5.40 7.51 -11.13
N VAL A 33 5.89 8.63 -11.66
CA VAL A 33 7.05 9.33 -11.10
C VAL A 33 6.73 9.91 -9.72
N SER A 34 5.58 10.57 -9.54
CA SER A 34 5.22 11.17 -8.24
C SER A 34 5.03 10.12 -7.13
N LEU A 35 4.48 8.95 -7.48
CA LEU A 35 4.31 7.81 -6.58
C LEU A 35 5.63 7.36 -5.95
N LEU A 36 6.73 7.47 -6.70
CA LEU A 36 8.07 7.09 -6.20
C LEU A 36 8.82 8.30 -5.63
N LEU A 37 8.77 9.44 -6.31
CA LEU A 37 9.57 10.60 -5.99
C LEU A 37 9.11 11.28 -4.70
N VAL A 38 7.80 11.44 -4.48
CA VAL A 38 7.29 12.12 -3.29
C VAL A 38 7.67 11.36 -2.01
N PRO A 39 7.41 10.04 -1.89
CA PRO A 39 7.86 9.28 -0.73
C PRO A 39 9.39 9.24 -0.59
N ALA A 40 10.13 9.17 -1.69
CA ALA A 40 11.60 9.17 -1.66
C ALA A 40 12.17 10.50 -1.15
N LEU A 41 11.67 11.64 -1.65
CA LEU A 41 12.11 12.96 -1.20
C LEU A 41 11.77 13.20 0.27
N LEU A 42 10.56 12.81 0.70
CA LEU A 42 10.17 12.87 2.10
C LEU A 42 11.11 12.03 2.97
N THR A 43 11.37 10.78 2.56
CA THR A 43 12.28 9.88 3.28
C THR A 43 13.68 10.49 3.35
N LEU A 44 14.23 10.96 2.23
CA LEU A 44 15.55 11.58 2.16
C LEU A 44 15.64 12.86 3.01
N PHE A 45 14.59 13.68 3.05
CA PHE A 45 14.53 14.86 3.89
C PHE A 45 14.57 14.49 5.38
N SER A 46 13.76 13.52 5.81
CA SER A 46 13.78 13.02 7.19
C SER A 46 15.13 12.38 7.56
N VAL A 47 15.76 11.69 6.62
CA VAL A 47 17.11 11.12 6.77
C VAL A 47 18.17 12.21 6.93
N TRP A 48 18.14 13.22 6.07
CA TRP A 48 19.04 14.36 6.13
C TRP A 48 18.88 15.08 7.47
N LEU A 49 17.65 15.33 7.91
CA LEU A 49 17.37 15.95 9.20
C LEU A 49 17.98 15.12 10.35
N ALA A 50 17.72 13.82 10.38
CA ALA A 50 18.28 12.92 11.40
C ALA A 50 19.81 12.96 11.43
N GLY A 51 20.45 13.01 10.26
CA GLY A 51 21.91 13.11 10.14
C GLY A 51 22.47 14.45 10.65
N THR A 52 21.76 15.56 10.40
CA THR A 52 22.18 16.89 10.87
C THR A 52 21.99 17.10 12.36
N THR A 53 20.99 16.47 12.96
CA THR A 53 20.68 16.62 14.40
C THR A 53 21.37 15.55 15.26
N GLY A 54 21.94 14.50 14.66
CA GLY A 54 22.56 13.40 15.40
C GLY A 54 21.55 12.57 16.20
N GLU A 55 20.28 12.62 15.80
CA GLU A 55 19.18 11.94 16.48
C GLU A 55 19.32 10.41 16.41
N GLY A 56 19.04 9.75 17.54
CA GLY A 56 19.04 8.29 17.63
C GLY A 56 17.83 7.63 16.97
N VAL A 57 17.67 6.33 17.21
CA VAL A 57 16.58 5.51 16.65
C VAL A 57 15.17 5.98 17.02
N ASP A 58 15.01 6.73 18.11
CA ASP A 58 13.74 7.31 18.57
C ASP A 58 13.64 8.82 18.29
N GLY A 59 14.48 9.32 17.38
CA GLY A 59 14.55 10.72 16.98
C GLY A 59 13.28 11.27 16.34
N TYR A 60 13.09 12.59 16.51
CA TYR A 60 12.02 13.37 15.90
C TYR A 60 11.90 13.13 14.39
N SER A 61 13.03 13.10 13.69
CA SER A 61 13.11 12.94 12.24
C SER A 61 12.55 11.61 11.75
N ARG A 62 12.76 10.54 12.53
CA ARG A 62 12.20 9.22 12.24
C ARG A 62 10.70 9.16 12.55
N ALA A 63 10.28 9.76 13.66
CA ALA A 63 8.88 9.92 14.00
C ALA A 63 8.13 10.71 12.90
N LEU A 64 8.75 11.76 12.35
CA LEU A 64 8.25 12.52 11.20
C LEU A 64 8.09 11.66 9.95
N GLY A 65 9.12 10.90 9.57
CA GLY A 65 9.04 10.01 8.41
C GLY A 65 7.89 9.00 8.54
N ARG A 66 7.76 8.35 9.71
CA ARG A 66 6.66 7.42 10.01
C ARG A 66 5.31 8.09 9.92
N TRP A 67 5.12 9.18 10.67
CA TRP A 67 3.87 9.92 10.71
C TRP A 67 3.45 10.38 9.31
N ALA A 68 4.36 10.97 8.55
CA ALA A 68 4.07 11.44 7.21
C ALA A 68 3.73 10.28 6.25
N SER A 69 4.45 9.15 6.31
CA SER A 69 4.09 7.97 5.51
C SER A 69 2.69 7.44 5.82
N GLN A 70 2.29 7.43 7.10
CA GLN A 70 0.99 6.91 7.54
C GLN A 70 -0.16 7.87 7.22
N TYR A 71 0.00 9.16 7.49
CA TYR A 71 -1.12 10.11 7.50
C TYR A 71 -1.11 11.11 6.34
N VAL A 72 0.07 11.53 5.89
CA VAL A 72 0.21 12.49 4.77
C VAL A 72 0.21 11.76 3.42
N LEU A 73 0.88 10.61 3.36
CA LEU A 73 0.91 9.73 2.18
C LEU A 73 -0.13 8.61 2.25
N PHE A 74 -1.04 8.73 3.21
CA PHE A 74 -2.27 7.95 3.33
C PHE A 74 -2.13 6.46 3.60
N ASN A 75 -0.95 5.94 3.96
CA ASN A 75 -0.78 4.51 4.24
C ASN A 75 -1.68 4.00 5.38
N GLY A 76 -1.80 4.73 6.48
CA GLY A 76 -2.64 4.37 7.62
C GLY A 76 -4.12 4.70 7.41
N THR A 77 -4.43 5.56 6.46
CA THR A 77 -5.79 6.09 6.25
C THR A 77 -6.51 5.45 5.07
N HIS A 78 -5.79 4.92 4.06
CA HIS A 78 -6.41 4.38 2.84
C HIS A 78 -7.27 3.15 3.09
N VAL A 79 -7.06 2.45 4.21
CA VAL A 79 -7.79 1.23 4.57
C VAL A 79 -9.31 1.41 4.58
N ILE A 80 -9.79 2.62 4.92
CA ILE A 80 -11.22 2.94 4.91
C ILE A 80 -11.78 3.09 3.49
N LEU A 81 -10.92 3.40 2.51
CA LEU A 81 -11.31 3.61 1.11
C LEU A 81 -11.82 2.33 0.46
N THR A 82 -11.33 1.16 0.90
CA THR A 82 -11.88 -0.14 0.49
C THR A 82 -13.36 -0.25 0.85
N PHE A 83 -13.75 0.22 2.03
CA PHE A 83 -15.15 0.20 2.46
C PHE A 83 -16.01 1.25 1.75
N LEU A 84 -15.46 2.44 1.50
CA LEU A 84 -16.10 3.45 0.65
C LEU A 84 -16.36 2.89 -0.76
N LEU A 85 -15.37 2.21 -1.34
CA LEU A 85 -15.45 1.67 -2.70
C LEU A 85 -16.58 0.65 -2.83
N VAL A 86 -16.68 -0.31 -1.92
CA VAL A 86 -17.76 -1.31 -1.94
C VAL A 86 -19.13 -0.74 -1.59
N GLY A 87 -19.17 0.30 -0.74
CA GLY A 87 -20.40 0.99 -0.39
C GLY A 87 -20.95 1.84 -1.54
N ALA A 88 -20.06 2.54 -2.25
CA ALA A 88 -20.42 3.43 -3.35
C ALA A 88 -20.73 2.68 -4.66
N ARG A 89 -20.08 1.53 -4.90
CA ARG A 89 -20.18 0.76 -6.14
C ARG A 89 -20.72 -0.64 -5.89
N ARG A 90 -22.05 -0.77 -5.88
CA ARG A 90 -22.79 -1.99 -5.53
C ARG A 90 -22.41 -3.22 -6.35
N GLU A 91 -22.03 -3.06 -7.60
CA GLU A 91 -21.57 -4.15 -8.46
C GLU A 91 -20.32 -4.85 -7.90
N LEU A 92 -19.45 -4.13 -7.18
CA LEU A 92 -18.29 -4.73 -6.53
C LEU A 92 -18.76 -5.62 -5.37
N LEU A 93 -19.77 -5.20 -4.63
CA LEU A 93 -20.32 -5.95 -3.49
C LEU A 93 -21.13 -7.18 -3.94
N HIS A 94 -21.79 -7.12 -5.10
CA HIS A 94 -22.69 -8.16 -5.62
C HIS A 94 -22.08 -8.96 -6.77
N THR A 95 -20.76 -8.96 -6.88
CA THR A 95 -20.07 -9.73 -7.91
C THR A 95 -20.36 -11.23 -7.82
N THR A 96 -20.45 -11.78 -6.60
CA THR A 96 -20.87 -13.19 -6.36
C THR A 96 -21.95 -13.27 -5.29
N PRO A 97 -22.80 -14.33 -5.27
CA PRO A 97 -23.99 -14.40 -4.41
C PRO A 97 -23.74 -14.28 -2.90
N SER A 98 -22.56 -14.68 -2.43
CA SER A 98 -22.18 -14.61 -1.02
C SER A 98 -21.27 -13.44 -0.67
N GLN A 99 -20.79 -12.66 -1.66
CA GLN A 99 -19.76 -11.64 -1.45
C GLN A 99 -20.21 -10.53 -0.51
N ALA A 100 -21.44 -10.05 -0.63
CA ALA A 100 -21.96 -9.01 0.27
C ALA A 100 -21.93 -9.48 1.75
N ARG A 101 -22.42 -10.70 2.01
CA ARG A 101 -22.45 -11.28 3.36
C ARG A 101 -21.05 -11.57 3.89
N LEU A 102 -20.17 -12.13 3.05
CA LEU A 102 -18.79 -12.43 3.42
C LEU A 102 -17.99 -11.16 3.68
N LEU A 103 -18.12 -10.13 2.83
CA LEU A 103 -17.36 -8.90 2.96
C LEU A 103 -17.83 -8.10 4.17
N VAL A 104 -19.14 -7.88 4.34
CA VAL A 104 -19.66 -7.12 5.48
C VAL A 104 -19.52 -7.91 6.78
N GLY A 105 -20.05 -9.13 6.84
CA GLY A 105 -20.03 -9.95 8.04
C GLY A 105 -18.62 -10.41 8.43
N GLY A 106 -17.80 -10.80 7.44
CA GLY A 106 -16.42 -11.21 7.68
C GLY A 106 -15.54 -10.04 8.10
N SER A 107 -15.66 -8.87 7.48
CA SER A 107 -14.88 -7.69 7.93
C SER A 107 -15.30 -7.23 9.33
N ALA A 108 -16.60 -7.28 9.66
CA ALA A 108 -17.08 -6.96 11.00
C ALA A 108 -16.57 -7.97 12.05
N ALA A 109 -16.56 -9.27 11.72
CA ALA A 109 -16.05 -10.31 12.61
C ALA A 109 -14.54 -10.17 12.83
N VAL A 110 -13.77 -9.94 11.75
CA VAL A 110 -12.32 -9.70 11.84
C VAL A 110 -12.04 -8.42 12.65
N PHE A 111 -12.78 -7.34 12.39
CA PHE A 111 -12.66 -6.10 13.15
C PHE A 111 -12.90 -6.34 14.65
N ALA A 112 -14.02 -6.98 15.02
CA ALA A 112 -14.36 -7.22 16.42
C ALA A 112 -13.33 -8.12 17.12
N LEU A 113 -12.88 -9.18 16.44
CA LEU A 113 -11.86 -10.08 16.97
C LEU A 113 -10.52 -9.36 17.15
N CYS A 114 -10.05 -8.64 16.13
CA CYS A 114 -8.79 -7.92 16.19
C CYS A 114 -8.84 -6.79 17.22
N LEU A 115 -9.95 -6.05 17.32
CA LEU A 115 -10.13 -5.02 18.34
C LEU A 115 -10.04 -5.62 19.75
N ALA A 116 -10.80 -6.69 20.02
CA ALA A 116 -10.77 -7.35 21.32
C ALA A 116 -9.39 -7.92 21.66
N LEU A 117 -8.71 -8.51 20.67
CA LEU A 117 -7.40 -9.12 20.85
C LEU A 117 -6.31 -8.07 21.08
N LEU A 118 -6.29 -7.00 20.30
CA LEU A 118 -5.33 -5.90 20.45
C LEU A 118 -5.54 -5.15 21.77
N TRP A 119 -6.79 -4.88 22.13
CA TRP A 119 -7.14 -4.29 23.41
C TRP A 119 -6.66 -5.16 24.58
N TYR A 120 -6.99 -6.47 24.57
CA TYR A 120 -6.57 -7.40 25.61
C TYR A 120 -5.04 -7.51 25.69
N ALA A 121 -4.36 -7.58 24.55
CA ALA A 121 -2.91 -7.70 24.50
C ALA A 121 -2.21 -6.45 25.05
N GLY A 122 -2.70 -5.25 24.68
CA GLY A 122 -2.19 -3.98 25.17
C GLY A 122 -2.34 -3.82 26.68
N GLU A 123 -3.50 -4.20 27.21
CA GLU A 123 -3.83 -4.01 28.63
C GLU A 123 -3.28 -5.12 29.56
N ARG A 124 -3.25 -6.38 29.08
CA ARG A 124 -3.08 -7.54 29.97
C ARG A 124 -2.02 -8.54 29.55
N ALA A 125 -1.50 -8.48 28.33
CA ALA A 125 -0.54 -9.47 27.84
C ALA A 125 0.55 -8.86 26.94
N PRO A 126 1.57 -8.18 27.53
CA PRO A 126 2.62 -7.51 26.75
C PRO A 126 3.38 -8.42 25.78
N GLY A 127 3.64 -9.68 26.15
CA GLY A 127 4.27 -10.66 25.25
C GLY A 127 3.41 -11.01 24.03
N LEU A 128 2.09 -11.08 24.21
CA LEU A 128 1.13 -11.25 23.11
C LEU A 128 1.11 -9.99 22.24
N ASN A 129 1.18 -8.79 22.83
CA ASN A 129 1.20 -7.54 22.07
C ASN A 129 2.42 -7.45 21.14
N LEU A 130 3.59 -7.89 21.63
CA LEU A 130 4.77 -8.06 20.79
C LEU A 130 4.45 -9.01 19.64
N MET A 131 4.09 -10.27 19.93
CA MET A 131 3.80 -11.29 18.90
C MET A 131 2.82 -10.77 17.83
N LEU A 132 1.74 -10.11 18.23
CA LEU A 132 0.77 -9.51 17.32
C LEU A 132 1.38 -8.42 16.43
N SER A 133 2.27 -7.59 16.98
CA SER A 133 2.98 -6.57 16.20
C SER A 133 3.86 -7.17 15.10
N ALA A 134 4.59 -8.28 15.36
CA ALA A 134 5.31 -8.99 14.30
C ALA A 134 4.38 -9.57 13.24
N VAL A 135 3.26 -10.16 13.65
CA VAL A 135 2.27 -10.72 12.71
C VAL A 135 1.67 -9.63 11.84
N ILE A 136 1.30 -8.48 12.41
CA ILE A 136 0.79 -7.32 11.67
C ILE A 136 1.84 -6.83 10.68
N HIS A 137 3.10 -6.71 11.09
CA HIS A 137 4.20 -6.30 10.22
C HIS A 137 4.42 -7.27 9.05
N LEU A 138 4.38 -8.58 9.32
CA LEU A 138 4.46 -9.62 8.28
C LEU A 138 3.29 -9.50 7.29
N LEU A 139 2.06 -9.37 7.80
CA LEU A 139 0.86 -9.23 6.97
C LEU A 139 0.89 -7.95 6.14
N ALA A 140 1.33 -6.83 6.71
CA ALA A 140 1.49 -5.56 6.03
C ALA A 140 2.53 -5.67 4.91
N ALA A 141 3.72 -6.22 5.19
CA ALA A 141 4.75 -6.43 4.18
C ALA A 141 4.26 -7.35 3.04
N HIS A 142 3.59 -8.45 3.38
CA HIS A 142 3.01 -9.34 2.38
C HIS A 142 1.93 -8.64 1.55
N HIS A 143 1.04 -7.89 2.18
CA HIS A 143 -0.03 -7.14 1.52
C HIS A 143 0.53 -6.13 0.52
N THR A 144 1.49 -5.29 0.95
CA THR A 144 2.17 -4.33 0.06
C THR A 144 2.87 -5.03 -1.10
N LEU A 145 3.70 -6.04 -0.85
CA LEU A 145 4.39 -6.77 -1.93
C LEU A 145 3.42 -7.45 -2.90
N SER A 146 2.31 -8.00 -2.39
CA SER A 146 1.26 -8.59 -3.21
C SER A 146 0.58 -7.56 -4.12
N GLN A 147 0.33 -6.34 -3.63
CA GLN A 147 -0.19 -5.26 -4.46
C GLN A 147 0.80 -4.83 -5.54
N VAL A 148 2.09 -4.72 -5.22
CA VAL A 148 3.14 -4.40 -6.20
C VAL A 148 3.12 -5.39 -7.35
N LYS A 149 3.01 -6.69 -7.03
CA LYS A 149 2.85 -7.74 -8.03
C LYS A 149 1.58 -7.56 -8.87
N GLY A 150 0.48 -7.16 -8.23
CA GLY A 150 -0.79 -6.83 -8.89
C GLY A 150 -0.64 -5.67 -9.88
N ILE A 151 -0.10 -4.53 -9.44
CA ILE A 151 0.10 -3.34 -10.28
C ILE A 151 1.09 -3.61 -11.41
N TRP A 152 2.15 -4.37 -11.16
CA TRP A 152 3.05 -4.85 -12.21
C TRP A 152 2.28 -5.67 -13.27
N ALA A 153 1.37 -6.56 -12.87
CA ALA A 153 0.53 -7.28 -13.82
C ALA A 153 -0.43 -6.36 -14.59
N LEU A 154 -0.98 -5.33 -13.94
CA LEU A 154 -1.84 -4.34 -14.59
C LEU A 154 -1.09 -3.51 -15.64
N HIS A 155 0.19 -3.14 -15.39
CA HIS A 155 1.04 -2.54 -16.43
C HIS A 155 1.18 -3.46 -17.65
N GLY A 156 1.32 -4.77 -17.44
CA GLY A 156 1.35 -5.76 -18.52
C GLY A 156 0.04 -5.86 -19.29
N LEU A 157 -1.10 -5.80 -18.60
CA LEU A 157 -2.43 -5.79 -19.22
C LEU A 157 -2.68 -4.51 -20.01
N LYS A 158 -2.33 -3.34 -19.46
CA LYS A 158 -2.41 -2.05 -20.17
C LYS A 158 -1.58 -2.07 -21.44
N ALA A 159 -0.34 -2.57 -21.38
CA ALA A 159 0.52 -2.72 -22.55
C ALA A 159 -0.16 -3.59 -23.62
N ARG A 160 -0.76 -4.72 -23.23
CA ARG A 160 -1.51 -5.60 -24.14
C ARG A 160 -2.68 -4.88 -24.82
N VAL A 161 -3.47 -4.11 -24.06
CA VAL A 161 -4.60 -3.33 -24.60
C VAL A 161 -4.09 -2.28 -25.60
N ALA A 162 -2.91 -1.71 -25.37
CA ALA A 162 -2.26 -0.78 -26.29
C ALA A 162 -1.54 -1.44 -27.48
N GLY A 163 -1.71 -2.76 -27.71
CA GLY A 163 -1.05 -3.49 -28.79
C GLY A 163 0.45 -3.73 -28.59
N VAL A 164 0.99 -3.46 -27.40
CA VAL A 164 2.39 -3.69 -27.05
C VAL A 164 2.56 -5.15 -26.59
N PRO A 165 3.72 -5.80 -26.87
CA PRO A 165 4.01 -7.14 -26.39
C PRO A 165 3.79 -7.30 -24.88
N SER A 166 3.15 -8.40 -24.50
CA SER A 166 2.93 -8.78 -23.10
C SER A 166 4.26 -9.04 -22.35
N LEU A 167 4.17 -9.24 -21.02
CA LEU A 167 5.31 -9.61 -20.18
C LEU A 167 6.07 -10.81 -20.78
N SER A 168 7.40 -10.75 -20.87
CA SER A 168 8.20 -11.89 -21.34
C SER A 168 8.07 -13.08 -20.39
N GLU A 169 8.39 -14.30 -20.84
CA GLU A 169 8.34 -15.47 -19.96
C GLU A 169 9.30 -15.33 -18.76
N ALA A 170 10.49 -14.79 -18.99
CA ALA A 170 11.45 -14.47 -17.94
C ALA A 170 10.86 -13.46 -16.92
N GLU A 171 10.22 -12.39 -17.40
CA GLU A 171 9.56 -11.40 -16.55
C GLU A 171 8.43 -12.03 -15.72
N ARG A 172 7.60 -12.89 -16.33
CA ARG A 172 6.53 -13.62 -15.62
C ARG A 172 7.07 -14.59 -14.57
N ARG A 173 8.22 -15.22 -14.82
CA ARG A 173 8.88 -16.09 -13.83
C ARG A 173 9.39 -15.27 -12.65
N LEU A 174 10.05 -14.15 -12.91
CA LEU A 174 10.58 -13.25 -11.86
C LEU A 174 9.45 -12.60 -11.04
N GLN A 175 8.36 -12.17 -11.69
CA GLN A 175 7.17 -11.65 -11.00
C GLN A 175 6.54 -12.68 -10.04
N ARG A 176 6.58 -13.97 -10.37
CA ARG A 176 6.09 -15.03 -9.47
C ARG A 176 6.96 -15.20 -8.23
N VAL A 177 8.27 -14.99 -8.37
CA VAL A 177 9.26 -15.14 -7.29
C VAL A 177 9.44 -13.86 -6.46
N PHE A 178 9.10 -12.69 -7.00
CA PHE A 178 9.27 -11.38 -6.35
C PHE A 178 8.75 -11.35 -4.90
N VAL A 179 7.46 -11.64 -4.70
CA VAL A 179 6.82 -11.58 -3.38
C VAL A 179 7.44 -12.57 -2.38
N PRO A 180 7.51 -13.89 -2.66
CA PRO A 180 8.07 -14.82 -1.69
C PRO A 180 9.55 -14.53 -1.40
N LEU A 181 10.35 -14.14 -2.39
CA LEU A 181 11.76 -13.79 -2.17
C LEU A 181 11.90 -12.53 -1.32
N ALA A 182 11.26 -11.43 -1.71
CA ALA A 182 11.33 -10.17 -0.97
C ALA A 182 10.84 -10.35 0.48
N LEU A 183 9.70 -11.03 0.66
CA LEU A 183 9.14 -11.28 1.99
C LEU A 183 10.10 -12.08 2.87
N VAL A 184 10.68 -13.18 2.37
CA VAL A 184 11.66 -13.97 3.13
C VAL A 184 12.86 -13.12 3.53
N LEU A 185 13.45 -12.38 2.58
CA LEU A 185 14.62 -11.54 2.87
C LEU A 185 14.29 -10.43 3.88
N MET A 186 13.15 -9.76 3.72
CA MET A 186 12.68 -8.71 4.63
C MET A 186 12.40 -9.27 6.02
N MET A 187 11.75 -10.43 6.13
CA MET A 187 11.45 -11.06 7.42
C MET A 187 12.71 -11.58 8.12
N VAL A 188 13.66 -12.18 7.40
CA VAL A 188 14.97 -12.50 7.97
C VAL A 188 15.64 -11.21 8.46
N ARG A 189 15.56 -10.11 7.70
CA ARG A 189 16.16 -8.84 8.11
C ARG A 189 15.56 -8.24 9.38
N THR A 190 14.24 -8.35 9.57
CA THR A 190 13.55 -7.67 10.68
C THR A 190 13.25 -8.56 11.87
N LEU A 191 13.11 -9.87 11.68
CA LEU A 191 12.72 -10.81 12.72
C LEU A 191 13.86 -11.68 13.21
N ALA A 192 14.90 -11.95 12.40
CA ALA A 192 16.03 -12.78 12.82
C ALA A 192 17.13 -11.97 13.52
N VAL A 193 16.79 -11.16 14.53
CA VAL A 193 17.79 -10.38 15.29
C VAL A 193 18.29 -11.22 16.48
N PRO A 194 19.61 -11.36 16.68
CA PRO A 194 20.13 -12.04 17.86
C PRO A 194 19.67 -11.34 19.15
N VAL A 195 19.28 -12.12 20.16
CA VAL A 195 18.74 -11.61 21.44
C VAL A 195 19.82 -10.90 22.26
N THR A 196 21.08 -11.21 22.02
CA THR A 196 22.22 -10.53 22.64
C THR A 196 23.30 -10.17 21.61
N SER A 197 24.23 -9.30 22.00
CA SER A 197 25.40 -8.90 21.20
C SER A 197 26.59 -9.87 21.29
N ARG A 198 26.44 -11.03 21.96
CA ARG A 198 27.52 -12.01 22.12
C ARG A 198 27.80 -12.76 20.83
N ALA A 199 29.08 -12.93 20.51
CA ALA A 199 29.52 -13.77 19.40
C ALA A 199 29.11 -15.23 19.65
N GLY A 200 28.36 -15.83 18.72
CA GLY A 200 27.92 -17.23 18.79
C GLY A 200 26.44 -17.45 19.13
N ASP A 201 25.68 -16.39 19.44
CA ASP A 201 24.24 -16.51 19.69
C ASP A 201 23.45 -16.74 18.39
N PHE A 202 22.56 -17.73 18.41
CA PHE A 202 21.66 -18.01 17.30
C PHE A 202 20.55 -16.93 17.21
N PRO A 203 20.18 -16.47 16.01
CA PRO A 203 19.09 -15.51 15.85
C PRO A 203 17.76 -16.16 16.27
N LEU A 204 17.11 -15.60 17.29
CA LEU A 204 15.73 -15.92 17.64
C LEU A 204 14.79 -14.94 16.92
N VAL A 205 13.52 -15.31 16.81
CA VAL A 205 12.47 -14.41 16.31
C VAL A 205 12.30 -13.27 17.30
N ASN A 206 12.99 -12.16 17.05
CA ASN A 206 12.94 -10.98 17.90
C ASN A 206 11.86 -10.03 17.38
N VAL A 207 10.73 -10.10 18.04
CA VAL A 207 9.53 -9.37 17.67
C VAL A 207 9.57 -7.89 18.10
N GLY A 208 10.53 -7.50 18.94
CA GLY A 208 10.61 -6.14 19.51
C GLY A 208 11.66 -5.21 18.88
N GLN A 209 12.56 -5.70 18.02
CA GLN A 209 13.74 -4.96 17.57
C GLN A 209 13.84 -4.69 16.07
N ALA A 210 12.73 -4.73 15.33
CA ALA A 210 12.69 -4.26 13.94
C ALA A 210 13.23 -2.81 13.79
N GLU A 211 13.42 -2.09 14.89
CA GLU A 211 13.80 -0.69 14.93
C GLU A 211 15.24 -0.37 15.37
N GLY A 212 15.97 -1.33 15.95
CA GLY A 212 17.33 -1.12 16.49
C GLY A 212 18.26 -2.34 16.46
N GLY A 213 17.77 -3.52 16.08
CA GLY A 213 18.55 -4.74 15.96
C GLY A 213 19.29 -4.86 14.63
N ALA A 214 20.62 -4.93 14.68
CA ALA A 214 21.41 -5.25 13.49
C ALA A 214 21.61 -6.77 13.40
N LEU A 215 21.22 -7.36 12.28
CA LEU A 215 21.83 -8.62 11.86
C LEU A 215 23.36 -8.44 11.84
N PRO A 216 24.16 -9.49 12.12
CA PRO A 216 25.60 -9.44 11.86
C PRO A 216 25.86 -8.88 10.46
N HIS A 217 26.77 -7.92 10.32
CA HIS A 217 26.98 -7.18 9.05
C HIS A 217 27.12 -8.12 7.83
N GLY A 218 27.78 -9.27 7.99
CA GLY A 218 27.92 -10.27 6.93
C GLY A 218 26.58 -10.81 6.42
N THR A 219 25.61 -11.08 7.30
CA THR A 219 24.28 -11.57 6.90
C THR A 219 23.53 -10.53 6.10
N THR A 220 23.62 -9.24 6.45
CA THR A 220 23.02 -8.16 5.65
C THR A 220 23.58 -8.12 4.23
N TRP A 221 24.91 -8.28 4.07
CA TRP A 221 25.54 -8.34 2.75
C TRP A 221 25.10 -9.56 1.95
N VAL A 222 24.91 -10.72 2.59
CA VAL A 222 24.36 -11.93 1.93
C VAL A 222 22.94 -11.67 1.43
N LEU A 223 22.06 -11.09 2.27
CA LEU A 223 20.69 -10.73 1.85
C LEU A 223 20.70 -9.76 0.67
N LEU A 224 21.55 -8.73 0.72
CA LEU A 224 21.72 -7.76 -0.37
C LEU A 224 22.27 -8.40 -1.65
N ALA A 225 23.23 -9.33 -1.54
CA ALA A 225 23.78 -10.04 -2.69
C ALA A 225 22.73 -10.92 -3.38
N VAL A 226 21.94 -11.68 -2.60
CA VAL A 226 20.81 -12.46 -3.13
C VAL A 226 19.81 -11.55 -3.83
N TRP A 227 19.47 -10.41 -3.23
CA TRP A 227 18.58 -9.43 -3.84
C TRP A 227 19.16 -8.80 -5.12
N ALA A 228 20.45 -8.49 -5.12
CA ALA A 228 21.15 -7.92 -6.28
C ALA A 228 21.16 -8.88 -7.47
N VAL A 229 21.34 -10.19 -7.24
CA VAL A 229 21.23 -11.21 -8.29
C VAL A 229 19.81 -11.19 -8.89
N PHE A 230 18.77 -11.19 -8.05
CA PHE A 230 17.39 -11.08 -8.53
C PHE A 230 17.14 -9.79 -9.32
N ALA A 231 17.61 -8.64 -8.80
CA ALA A 231 17.49 -7.35 -9.47
C ALA A 231 18.20 -7.31 -10.83
N GLY A 232 19.41 -7.89 -10.93
CA GLY A 232 20.15 -8.00 -12.18
C GLY A 232 19.41 -8.83 -13.23
N LEU A 233 18.85 -9.98 -12.84
CA LEU A 233 18.01 -10.81 -13.70
C LEU A 233 16.75 -10.06 -14.14
N LEU A 234 16.14 -9.28 -13.24
CA LEU A 234 14.95 -8.48 -13.53
C LEU A 234 15.24 -7.34 -14.51
N VAL A 235 16.34 -6.61 -14.31
CA VAL A 235 16.80 -5.59 -15.28
C VAL A 235 17.00 -6.22 -16.64
N ALA A 236 17.68 -7.37 -16.72
CA ALA A 236 17.87 -8.08 -17.99
C ALA A 236 16.54 -8.50 -18.64
N ALA A 237 15.59 -9.04 -17.87
CA ALA A 237 14.27 -9.42 -18.37
C ALA A 237 13.42 -8.22 -18.84
N LEU A 238 13.64 -7.03 -18.26
CA LEU A 238 12.94 -5.80 -18.60
C LEU A 238 13.49 -5.08 -19.84
N ARG A 239 14.69 -5.44 -20.35
CA ARG A 239 15.38 -4.85 -21.51
C ARG A 239 14.69 -5.04 -22.88
N GLY A 240 13.39 -5.31 -22.91
CA GLY A 240 12.60 -5.40 -24.15
C GLY A 240 12.68 -4.14 -25.05
N PRO A 241 11.97 -4.14 -26.20
CA PRO A 241 12.08 -3.11 -27.23
C PRO A 241 12.05 -1.68 -26.66
N SER A 242 12.95 -0.82 -27.16
CA SER A 242 13.06 0.58 -26.76
C SER A 242 11.73 1.33 -26.95
N GLY A 243 11.32 2.12 -25.95
CA GLY A 243 10.18 3.04 -26.03
C GLY A 243 8.83 2.54 -25.51
N THR A 244 8.64 1.23 -25.27
CA THR A 244 7.29 0.67 -25.02
C THR A 244 6.97 0.33 -23.55
N SER A 245 7.90 0.55 -22.61
CA SER A 245 7.74 0.08 -21.21
C SER A 245 8.33 0.98 -20.11
N GLY A 246 8.62 2.25 -20.39
CA GLY A 246 9.27 3.18 -19.44
C GLY A 246 8.61 3.25 -18.06
N PRO A 247 7.30 3.55 -17.95
CA PRO A 247 6.62 3.65 -16.66
C PRO A 247 6.59 2.31 -15.89
N ARG A 248 6.40 1.19 -16.60
CA ARG A 248 6.48 -0.17 -16.01
C ARG A 248 7.86 -0.43 -15.41
N ARG A 249 8.93 -0.11 -16.15
CA ARG A 249 10.32 -0.28 -15.68
C ARG A 249 10.57 0.58 -14.45
N LEU A 250 10.17 1.85 -14.49
CA LEU A 250 10.31 2.77 -13.37
C LEU A 250 9.60 2.23 -12.13
N TYR A 251 8.35 1.79 -12.27
CA TYR A 251 7.55 1.23 -11.20
C TYR A 251 8.18 -0.02 -10.56
N VAL A 252 8.55 -1.00 -11.39
CA VAL A 252 9.10 -2.29 -10.94
C VAL A 252 10.49 -2.13 -10.34
N LEU A 253 11.36 -1.32 -10.96
CA LEU A 253 12.71 -1.06 -10.46
C LEU A 253 12.67 -0.15 -9.22
N GLY A 254 11.70 0.77 -9.13
CA GLY A 254 11.44 1.56 -7.93
C GLY A 254 11.15 0.66 -6.73
N HIS A 255 10.21 -0.27 -6.85
CA HIS A 255 9.92 -1.24 -5.80
C HIS A 255 11.09 -2.20 -5.52
N THR A 256 11.88 -2.52 -6.54
CA THR A 256 13.11 -3.30 -6.35
C THR A 256 14.13 -2.54 -5.49
N ALA A 257 14.25 -1.23 -5.69
CA ALA A 257 15.08 -0.35 -4.88
C ALA A 257 14.53 -0.19 -3.45
N VAL A 258 13.20 -0.11 -3.27
CA VAL A 258 12.57 -0.06 -1.93
C VAL A 258 12.95 -1.27 -1.09
N VAL A 259 12.92 -2.48 -1.66
CA VAL A 259 13.36 -3.69 -0.95
C VAL A 259 14.86 -3.61 -0.61
N ALA A 260 15.71 -3.09 -1.51
CA ALA A 260 17.12 -2.90 -1.21
C ALA A 260 17.34 -1.91 -0.05
N VAL A 261 16.61 -0.78 -0.05
CA VAL A 261 16.61 0.20 1.05
C VAL A 261 16.12 -0.46 2.34
N TYR A 262 15.10 -1.31 2.29
CA TYR A 262 14.63 -2.04 3.46
C TYR A 262 15.68 -3.02 4.01
N LEU A 263 16.38 -3.75 3.15
CA LEU A 263 17.41 -4.70 3.58
C LEU A 263 18.60 -3.98 4.22
N ALA A 264 19.05 -2.88 3.61
CA ALA A 264 20.14 -2.05 4.14
C ALA A 264 19.71 -1.27 5.37
N TRP A 265 18.51 -0.68 5.33
CA TRP A 265 18.00 0.28 6.30
C TRP A 265 16.49 0.07 6.59
N PRO A 266 16.13 -0.95 7.41
CA PRO A 266 14.74 -1.40 7.56
C PRO A 266 13.78 -0.30 7.96
N ALA A 267 14.18 0.54 8.91
CA ALA A 267 13.39 1.66 9.40
C ALA A 267 12.88 2.58 8.28
N TRP A 268 13.75 2.95 7.35
CA TRP A 268 13.43 3.88 6.28
C TRP A 268 12.89 3.18 5.06
N GLY A 269 13.26 1.91 4.84
CA GLY A 269 12.58 1.06 3.88
C GLY A 269 11.09 0.90 4.20
N VAL A 270 10.72 0.76 5.48
CA VAL A 270 9.31 0.75 5.93
C VAL A 270 8.63 2.08 5.60
N VAL A 271 9.23 3.22 5.97
CA VAL A 271 8.68 4.56 5.71
C VAL A 271 8.46 4.78 4.21
N LEU A 272 9.48 4.47 3.41
CA LEU A 272 9.43 4.61 1.96
C LEU A 272 8.37 3.69 1.33
N SER A 273 8.37 2.42 1.72
CA SER A 273 7.40 1.43 1.22
C SER A 273 5.97 1.81 1.58
N ALA A 274 5.73 2.23 2.82
CA ALA A 274 4.42 2.67 3.28
C ALA A 274 3.95 3.92 2.50
N GLY A 275 4.83 4.90 2.31
CA GLY A 275 4.49 6.11 1.56
C GLY A 275 4.09 5.82 0.12
N ILE A 276 4.79 4.92 -0.57
CA ILE A 276 4.43 4.50 -1.94
C ILE A 276 3.08 3.78 -1.93
N HIS A 277 2.93 2.79 -1.04
CA HIS A 277 1.73 1.96 -0.92
C HIS A 277 0.44 2.77 -0.66
N GLY A 278 0.49 3.73 0.25
CA GLY A 278 -0.65 4.59 0.55
C GLY A 278 -1.09 5.42 -0.67
N LEU A 279 -0.15 5.98 -1.42
CA LEU A 279 -0.45 6.71 -2.65
C LEU A 279 -1.00 5.79 -3.75
N GLU A 280 -0.44 4.59 -3.91
CA GLU A 280 -0.94 3.60 -4.87
C GLU A 280 -2.42 3.28 -4.63
N TYR A 281 -2.80 2.99 -3.38
CA TYR A 281 -4.19 2.75 -3.02
C TYR A 281 -5.05 3.98 -3.25
N PHE A 282 -4.58 5.16 -2.85
CA PHE A 282 -5.33 6.40 -3.02
C PHE A 282 -5.70 6.63 -4.49
N PHE A 283 -4.73 6.56 -5.41
CA PHE A 283 -5.00 6.74 -6.84
C PHE A 283 -5.80 5.58 -7.45
N LEU A 284 -5.52 4.34 -7.04
CA LEU A 284 -6.25 3.16 -7.52
C LEU A 284 -7.74 3.24 -7.11
N THR A 285 -8.03 3.55 -5.86
CA THR A 285 -9.40 3.68 -5.36
C THR A 285 -10.11 4.87 -6.01
N GLY A 286 -9.46 6.02 -6.16
CA GLY A 286 -10.01 7.15 -6.89
C GLY A 286 -10.45 6.75 -8.30
N ARG A 287 -9.60 6.02 -9.03
CA ARG A 287 -9.93 5.51 -10.36
C ARG A 287 -11.09 4.52 -10.35
N MET A 288 -11.15 3.62 -9.38
CA MET A 288 -12.23 2.63 -9.28
C MET A 288 -13.56 3.22 -8.82
N LEU A 289 -13.52 4.37 -8.14
CA LEU A 289 -14.69 5.14 -7.73
C LEU A 289 -15.27 5.98 -8.86
N GLU A 290 -14.52 6.33 -9.91
CA GLU A 290 -15.09 7.05 -11.06
C GLU A 290 -16.18 6.21 -11.77
N PRO A 291 -17.20 6.86 -12.34
CA PRO A 291 -18.24 6.16 -13.07
C PRO A 291 -17.70 5.58 -14.37
N THR A 292 -18.21 4.39 -14.70
CA THR A 292 -18.04 3.76 -16.01
C THR A 292 -18.97 4.40 -17.04
N ALA A 293 -18.79 4.09 -18.33
CA ALA A 293 -19.69 4.56 -19.39
C ALA A 293 -21.17 4.17 -19.16
N ARG A 294 -21.42 3.09 -18.40
CA ARG A 294 -22.77 2.63 -18.02
C ARG A 294 -23.37 3.40 -16.84
N GLU A 295 -22.61 4.28 -16.20
CA GLU A 295 -23.00 5.06 -15.02
C GLU A 295 -22.97 6.58 -15.30
N ALA A 296 -23.39 6.98 -16.50
CA ALA A 296 -23.34 8.38 -16.96
C ALA A 296 -24.04 9.37 -15.99
N GLU A 297 -25.04 8.90 -15.24
CA GLU A 297 -25.83 9.68 -14.29
C GLU A 297 -25.25 9.71 -12.86
N SER A 298 -24.10 9.08 -12.62
CA SER A 298 -23.52 9.02 -11.27
C SER A 298 -23.16 10.42 -10.75
N ARG A 299 -23.62 10.73 -9.54
CA ARG A 299 -23.29 11.98 -8.84
C ARG A 299 -21.87 11.98 -8.29
N LEU A 300 -21.32 10.81 -7.99
CA LEU A 300 -19.96 10.65 -7.51
C LEU A 300 -19.00 10.56 -8.70
N ARG A 301 -18.46 11.71 -9.11
CA ARG A 301 -17.57 11.88 -10.26
C ARG A 301 -16.62 13.06 -10.06
N GLY A 302 -15.42 13.00 -10.65
CA GLY A 302 -14.49 14.12 -10.64
C GLY A 302 -14.07 14.54 -9.22
N GLY A 303 -14.16 15.84 -8.93
CA GLY A 303 -13.84 16.39 -7.61
C GLY A 303 -14.63 15.75 -6.45
N ALA A 304 -15.86 15.28 -6.70
CA ALA A 304 -16.69 14.64 -5.67
C ALA A 304 -16.11 13.30 -5.19
N VAL A 305 -15.38 12.57 -6.03
CA VAL A 305 -14.68 11.32 -5.64
C VAL A 305 -13.61 11.64 -4.59
N TRP A 306 -12.77 12.64 -4.86
CA TRP A 306 -11.71 13.05 -3.94
C TRP A 306 -12.26 13.60 -2.63
N ALA A 307 -13.32 14.41 -2.69
CA ALA A 307 -13.99 14.93 -1.50
C ALA A 307 -14.57 13.79 -0.65
N ALA A 308 -15.19 12.78 -1.27
CA ALA A 308 -15.71 11.62 -0.56
C ALA A 308 -14.58 10.80 0.09
N MET A 309 -13.49 10.54 -0.64
CA MET A 309 -12.32 9.83 -0.12
C MET A 309 -11.71 10.55 1.08
N LEU A 310 -11.42 11.84 0.96
CA LEU A 310 -10.88 12.64 2.06
C LEU A 310 -11.86 12.72 3.24
N GLY A 311 -13.15 12.84 2.97
CA GLY A 311 -14.20 12.88 3.99
C GLY A 311 -14.24 11.61 4.84
N VAL A 312 -14.17 10.42 4.23
CA VAL A 312 -14.15 9.16 4.99
C VAL A 312 -12.81 8.89 5.68
N MET A 313 -11.72 9.44 5.17
CA MET A 313 -10.39 9.31 5.78
C MET A 313 -10.20 10.25 6.98
N LEU A 314 -11.01 11.32 7.09
CA LEU A 314 -10.87 12.35 8.11
C LEU A 314 -10.76 11.79 9.55
N PRO A 315 -11.57 10.81 10.00
CA PRO A 315 -11.42 10.26 11.35
C PRO A 315 -10.03 9.66 11.61
N LEU A 316 -9.46 8.96 10.63
CA LEU A 316 -8.12 8.37 10.74
C LEU A 316 -7.02 9.44 10.66
N ILE A 317 -7.24 10.50 9.88
CA ILE A 317 -6.34 11.67 9.84
C ILE A 317 -6.31 12.36 11.21
N LEU A 318 -7.47 12.49 11.88
CA LEU A 318 -7.54 13.08 13.22
C LEU A 318 -6.78 12.25 14.27
N VAL A 319 -6.84 10.91 14.18
CA VAL A 319 -5.98 10.03 15.01
C VAL A 319 -4.50 10.33 14.75
N GLY A 320 -4.13 10.55 13.49
CA GLY A 320 -2.77 10.94 13.13
C GLY A 320 -2.33 12.28 13.69
N LEU A 321 -3.20 13.28 13.74
CA LEU A 321 -2.88 14.57 14.37
C LEU A 321 -2.55 14.41 15.86
N ALA A 322 -3.21 13.50 16.57
CA ALA A 322 -2.88 13.20 17.96
C ALA A 322 -1.51 12.50 18.12
N GLN A 323 -1.08 11.73 17.11
CA GLN A 323 0.24 11.08 17.06
C GLN A 323 1.32 11.95 16.40
N SER A 324 1.04 13.24 16.23
CA SER A 324 1.92 14.15 15.51
C SER A 324 3.27 14.32 16.23
N PRO A 325 4.40 14.18 15.51
CA PRO A 325 5.72 14.43 16.10
C PRO A 325 5.93 15.92 16.40
N PHE A 326 5.04 16.81 15.94
CA PHE A 326 5.13 18.25 16.17
C PHE A 326 4.64 18.68 17.58
N VAL A 327 4.00 17.79 18.34
CA VAL A 327 3.47 18.10 19.67
C VAL A 327 4.56 18.66 20.62
N PRO A 328 5.75 18.05 20.75
CA PRO A 328 6.83 18.58 21.59
C PRO A 328 7.36 19.96 21.12
N LEU A 329 7.26 20.27 19.83
CA LEU A 329 7.66 21.59 19.30
C LEU A 329 6.68 22.67 19.72
N VAL A 330 5.38 22.36 19.72
CA VAL A 330 4.32 23.27 20.16
C VAL A 330 4.33 23.44 21.68
N ASP A 331 4.77 22.45 22.44
CA ASP A 331 4.91 22.55 23.90
C ASP A 331 5.86 23.66 24.33
N THR A 332 6.93 23.87 23.57
CA THR A 332 7.91 24.94 23.86
C THR A 332 7.25 26.31 23.77
N ALA A 333 6.33 26.50 22.83
CA ALA A 333 5.58 27.75 22.66
C ALA A 333 4.38 27.89 23.61
N THR A 334 3.86 26.78 24.13
CA THR A 334 2.64 26.74 24.96
C THR A 334 2.90 26.46 26.43
N GLY A 335 4.17 26.40 26.86
CA GLY A 335 4.54 26.07 28.23
C GLY A 335 4.07 24.67 28.68
N GLY A 336 4.00 23.71 27.76
CA GLY A 336 3.56 22.33 28.03
C GLY A 336 2.04 22.11 28.06
N ALA A 337 1.24 23.12 27.69
CA ALA A 337 -0.22 22.99 27.65
C ALA A 337 -0.70 22.00 26.58
N ALA A 338 0.00 21.90 25.44
CA ALA A 338 -0.38 20.99 24.35
C ALA A 338 -0.21 19.51 24.75
N SER A 339 0.92 19.13 25.34
CA SER A 339 1.14 17.81 25.92
C SER A 339 0.17 17.53 27.06
N THR A 340 -0.07 18.49 27.95
CA THR A 340 -1.02 18.30 29.06
C THR A 340 -2.43 18.02 28.54
N PHE A 341 -2.86 18.72 27.49
CA PHE A 341 -4.14 18.44 26.84
C PHE A 341 -4.16 17.03 26.24
N LEU A 342 -3.14 16.64 25.47
CA LEU A 342 -3.09 15.33 24.82
C LEU A 342 -2.97 14.16 25.80
N LEU A 343 -2.18 14.29 26.86
CA LEU A 343 -2.05 13.29 27.92
C LEU A 343 -3.37 13.02 28.63
N ARG A 344 -4.21 14.05 28.85
CA ARG A 344 -5.56 13.86 29.40
C ARG A 344 -6.49 13.08 28.47
N GLN A 345 -6.20 13.09 27.17
CA GLN A 345 -6.95 12.38 26.15
C GLN A 345 -6.30 11.04 25.76
N GLU A 346 -5.20 10.64 26.41
CA GLU A 346 -4.46 9.42 26.10
C GLU A 346 -5.36 8.18 25.98
N PRO A 347 -6.35 7.94 26.86
CA PRO A 347 -7.23 6.78 26.72
C PRO A 347 -8.03 6.78 25.41
N LEU A 348 -8.48 7.95 24.96
CA LEU A 348 -9.23 8.10 23.71
C LEU A 348 -8.33 7.91 22.49
N TRP A 349 -7.08 8.35 22.57
CA TRP A 349 -6.10 8.19 21.48
C TRP A 349 -5.65 6.74 21.37
N THR A 350 -5.33 6.08 22.48
CA THR A 350 -4.98 4.67 22.53
C THR A 350 -6.13 3.80 22.02
N LEU A 351 -7.37 4.11 22.37
CA LEU A 351 -8.54 3.50 21.73
C LEU A 351 -8.58 3.76 20.23
N GLY A 352 -8.38 5.00 19.79
CA GLY A 352 -8.35 5.38 18.37
C GLY A 352 -7.28 4.63 17.55
N VAL A 353 -6.07 4.45 18.10
CA VAL A 353 -4.99 3.66 17.50
C VAL A 353 -5.41 2.19 17.38
N THR A 354 -5.96 1.64 18.46
CA THR A 354 -6.40 0.24 18.52
C THR A 354 -7.50 -0.03 17.48
N VAL A 355 -8.49 0.86 17.40
CA VAL A 355 -9.56 0.82 16.39
C VAL A 355 -8.99 0.92 14.98
N THR A 356 -8.04 1.84 14.74
CA THR A 356 -7.38 2.00 13.44
C THR A 356 -6.67 0.71 13.01
N ASN A 357 -5.90 0.09 13.90
CA ASN A 357 -5.21 -1.17 13.62
C ASN A 357 -6.20 -2.33 13.38
N ALA A 358 -7.31 -2.38 14.12
CA ALA A 358 -8.37 -3.35 13.86
C ALA A 358 -9.03 -3.14 12.48
N ILE A 359 -9.23 -1.88 12.06
CA ILE A 359 -9.73 -1.54 10.71
C ILE A 359 -8.72 -1.99 9.64
N VAL A 360 -7.42 -1.77 9.83
CA VAL A 360 -6.38 -2.23 8.91
C VAL A 360 -6.47 -3.74 8.68
N LEU A 361 -6.60 -4.52 9.75
CA LEU A 361 -6.70 -5.98 9.65
C LEU A 361 -8.00 -6.45 9.00
N ALA A 362 -9.12 -5.79 9.32
CA ALA A 362 -10.39 -6.03 8.64
C ALA A 362 -10.34 -5.66 7.15
N HIS A 363 -9.61 -4.59 6.81
CA HIS A 363 -9.37 -4.19 5.43
C HIS A 363 -8.60 -5.28 4.68
N TYR A 364 -7.53 -5.86 5.22
CA TYR A 364 -6.79 -6.95 4.56
C TYR A 364 -7.69 -8.14 4.20
N PHE A 365 -8.65 -8.45 5.07
CA PHE A 365 -9.67 -9.45 4.77
C PHE A 365 -10.55 -9.01 3.58
N ALA A 366 -11.14 -7.83 3.62
CA ALA A 366 -12.02 -7.31 2.55
C ALA A 366 -11.29 -7.24 1.19
N ASP A 367 -10.06 -6.77 1.22
CA ASP A 367 -9.25 -6.51 0.03
C ASP A 367 -8.87 -7.80 -0.71
N ALA A 368 -8.61 -8.88 0.05
CA ALA A 368 -8.38 -10.21 -0.49
C ALA A 368 -9.59 -10.76 -1.28
N PHE A 369 -10.81 -10.26 -1.04
CA PHE A 369 -11.99 -10.61 -1.83
C PHE A 369 -12.19 -9.69 -3.04
N LEU A 370 -11.95 -8.39 -2.89
CA LEU A 370 -12.15 -7.43 -3.99
C LEU A 370 -11.16 -7.62 -5.13
N TYR A 371 -9.91 -7.94 -4.81
CA TYR A 371 -8.87 -8.16 -5.82
C TYR A 371 -8.64 -9.64 -6.12
N ARG A 372 -9.63 -10.49 -5.83
CA ARG A 372 -9.59 -11.93 -6.11
C ARG A 372 -9.81 -12.22 -7.61
N PHE A 373 -8.89 -11.78 -8.46
CA PHE A 373 -8.98 -11.91 -9.92
C PHE A 373 -9.04 -13.35 -10.47
N ARG A 374 -8.83 -14.37 -9.61
CA ARG A 374 -9.14 -15.76 -9.95
C ARG A 374 -10.63 -16.02 -10.14
N ILE A 375 -11.51 -15.19 -9.57
CA ILE A 375 -12.95 -15.24 -9.82
C ILE A 375 -13.23 -14.45 -11.10
N PRO A 376 -13.72 -15.07 -12.19
CA PRO A 376 -13.87 -14.40 -13.48
C PRO A 376 -14.70 -13.12 -13.41
N LYS A 377 -15.82 -13.14 -12.66
CA LYS A 377 -16.71 -11.99 -12.54
C LYS A 377 -16.09 -10.84 -11.74
N VAL A 378 -15.27 -11.13 -10.71
CA VAL A 378 -14.50 -10.11 -9.96
C VAL A 378 -13.47 -9.45 -10.86
N ARG A 379 -12.79 -10.27 -11.66
CA ARG A 379 -11.84 -9.80 -12.65
C ARG A 379 -12.53 -8.92 -13.70
N GLU A 380 -13.64 -9.37 -14.26
CA GLU A 380 -14.41 -8.61 -15.26
C GLU A 380 -14.83 -7.24 -14.73
N VAL A 381 -15.49 -7.19 -13.57
CA VAL A 381 -15.98 -5.93 -12.99
C VAL A 381 -14.82 -5.00 -12.64
N THR A 382 -13.79 -5.52 -11.97
CA THR A 382 -12.67 -4.69 -11.50
C THR A 382 -11.78 -4.21 -12.66
N LEU A 383 -11.43 -5.08 -13.61
CA LEU A 383 -10.67 -4.67 -14.79
C LEU A 383 -11.50 -3.74 -15.67
N GLY A 384 -12.80 -3.97 -15.80
CA GLY A 384 -13.71 -3.07 -16.52
C GLY A 384 -13.73 -1.67 -15.91
N ARG A 385 -13.81 -1.58 -14.58
CA ARG A 385 -13.68 -0.32 -13.86
C ARG A 385 -12.33 0.35 -14.09
N LEU A 386 -11.24 -0.42 -14.18
CA LEU A 386 -9.91 0.12 -14.49
C LEU A 386 -9.70 0.49 -15.97
N GLY A 387 -10.65 0.15 -16.87
CA GLY A 387 -10.52 0.35 -18.32
C GLY A 387 -9.58 -0.66 -18.98
N LEU A 388 -9.49 -1.87 -18.42
CA LEU A 388 -8.58 -2.96 -18.83
C LEU A 388 -9.32 -4.28 -19.14
N ALA A 389 -10.66 -4.24 -19.27
CA ALA A 389 -11.48 -5.40 -19.63
C ALA A 389 -11.39 -5.72 -21.12
#